data_AF-A0A7S0A228-F1
#
_entry.id   AF-A0A7S0A228-F1
#
_cell.length_a   1.000
_cell.length_b   1.000
_cell.length_c   1.000
_cell.angle_alpha   90.00
_cell.angle_beta   90.00
_cell.angle_gamma   90.00
#
_symmetry.space_group_name_H-M   'P 1'
#
loop_
_entity.id
_entity.type
_entity.pdbx_description
1 polymer ?
#
loop_
_entity_poly.entity_id
_entity_poly.type
_entity_poly.pdbx_seq_one_letter_code
_entity_poly.pdbx_strand_id
1 'polypeptide(L)'
;FRQMLENRTSSALRLLDMQNNYMSFRTCGELSRLAERRGMKVRLAGNRVLDEVFNSVSHGFGELLAIAGSVFLAKQLGERPVYQVCVIVMYCAALNILYTCSMLFHAFFALGRTTVYIFGVLDYSGIFVLIAGTYSPILGVLLYDEWWAAGLLAAIWTIAVVGIWTAAFYRGPYQIPLRLSLYISMGWAVIGLICPILRRLGRWGTAWLVAGGVLYTGGVPFFVGGRHMGIVPSHTIWHLFVLGGSAAHYVFVYKYIVRRKVLPQVSEALDTEMSVPLQPL
;
A
#
# COMPACT_ATOMS: atom_id res chain seq x y z
N PHE A 1 4.05 22.73 31.81
CA PHE A 1 3.92 23.25 30.43
C PHE A 1 2.60 23.97 30.15
N ARG A 2 1.43 23.34 30.37
CA ARG A 2 0.11 24.00 30.22
C ARG A 2 0.00 25.31 31.03
N GLN A 3 0.43 25.28 32.30
CA GLN A 3 0.49 26.46 33.16
C GLN A 3 1.44 27.57 32.67
N MET A 4 2.59 27.22 32.07
CA MET A 4 3.49 28.22 31.47
C MET A 4 2.87 28.90 30.25
N LEU A 5 2.07 28.17 29.49
CA LEU A 5 1.33 28.70 28.34
C LEU A 5 0.06 29.46 28.80
N GLU A 6 -0.55 29.12 29.93
CA GLU A 6 -1.73 29.82 30.46
C GLU A 6 -1.39 31.17 31.12
N ASN A 7 -0.12 31.41 31.43
CA ASN A 7 0.33 32.65 32.06
C ASN A 7 0.32 33.82 31.05
N ARG A 8 -0.72 34.68 31.14
CA ARG A 8 -0.96 35.83 30.23
C ARG A 8 0.01 37.01 30.41
N THR A 9 0.91 36.94 31.39
CA THR A 9 1.78 38.08 31.79
C THR A 9 3.09 38.16 31.01
N SER A 10 3.45 37.15 30.22
CA SER A 10 4.66 37.18 29.39
C SER A 10 4.32 37.46 27.91
N SER A 11 4.27 38.74 27.55
CA SER A 11 4.22 39.22 26.15
C SER A 11 5.52 38.99 25.36
N ALA A 12 6.53 38.33 25.95
CA ALA A 12 7.89 38.27 25.41
C ALA A 12 8.29 36.97 24.71
N LEU A 13 7.59 35.85 24.93
CA LEU A 13 8.02 34.54 24.40
C LEU A 13 7.65 34.39 22.91
N ARG A 14 8.54 34.84 22.02
CA ARG A 14 8.35 34.75 20.55
C ARG A 14 8.85 33.44 19.93
N LEU A 15 9.71 32.71 20.64
CA LEU A 15 10.33 31.46 20.19
C LEU A 15 10.29 30.43 21.32
N LEU A 16 9.79 29.24 21.01
CA LEU A 16 9.83 28.07 21.87
C LEU A 16 10.77 27.04 21.25
N ASP A 17 11.97 26.91 21.82
CA ASP A 17 12.96 25.94 21.37
C ASP A 17 12.79 24.63 22.14
N MET A 18 12.41 23.57 21.41
CA MET A 18 12.14 22.25 21.97
C MET A 18 12.87 21.18 21.13
N GLN A 19 14.01 21.51 20.53
CA GLN A 19 14.80 20.55 19.75
C GLN A 19 15.27 19.35 20.60
N ASN A 20 15.41 18.18 19.98
CA ASN A 20 16.02 16.97 20.58
C ASN A 20 15.43 16.51 21.92
N ASN A 21 14.15 16.77 22.19
CA ASN A 21 13.44 16.33 23.40
C ASN A 21 12.71 14.98 23.21
N TYR A 22 13.06 14.21 22.17
CA TYR A 22 12.47 12.89 21.85
C TYR A 22 10.93 12.90 21.81
N MET A 23 10.33 14.02 21.42
CA MET A 23 8.87 14.16 21.39
C MET A 23 8.25 13.43 20.21
N SER A 24 7.19 12.66 20.47
CA SER A 24 6.42 11.95 19.45
C SER A 24 5.87 12.86 18.34
N PHE A 25 5.51 12.27 17.20
CA PHE A 25 4.81 12.96 16.10
C PHE A 25 3.58 13.75 16.58
N ARG A 26 2.75 13.15 17.44
CA ARG A 26 1.54 13.81 18.00
C ARG A 26 1.90 15.02 18.85
N THR A 27 2.86 14.87 19.76
CA THR A 27 3.31 15.96 20.65
C THR A 27 3.87 17.13 19.84
N CYS A 28 4.71 16.83 18.84
CA CYS A 28 5.23 17.84 17.91
C CYS A 28 4.10 18.56 17.14
N GLY A 29 3.09 17.82 16.68
CA GLY A 29 1.94 18.37 15.96
C GLY A 29 1.00 19.21 16.83
N GLU A 30 0.79 18.83 18.09
CA GLU A 30 0.03 19.62 19.08
C GLU A 30 0.77 20.91 19.45
N LEU A 31 2.09 20.82 19.71
CA LEU A 31 2.94 21.99 19.96
C LEU A 31 2.95 22.96 18.79
N SER A 32 3.07 22.46 17.57
CA SER A 32 3.04 23.30 16.35
C SER A 32 1.71 24.02 16.20
N ARG A 33 0.58 23.31 16.33
CA ARG A 33 -0.76 23.90 16.25
C ARG A 33 -1.02 24.91 17.35
N LEU A 34 -0.53 24.67 18.56
CA LEU A 34 -0.72 25.57 19.69
C LEU A 34 0.19 26.82 19.57
N ALA A 35 1.42 26.65 19.08
CA ALA A 35 2.33 27.75 18.79
C ALA A 35 1.76 28.65 17.69
N GLU A 36 1.22 28.07 16.61
CA GLU A 36 0.59 28.81 15.50
C GLU A 36 -0.60 29.64 15.99
N ARG A 37 -1.52 29.05 16.78
CA ARG A 37 -2.65 29.79 17.38
C ARG A 37 -2.23 30.96 18.28
N ARG A 38 -1.00 30.93 18.79
CA ARG A 38 -0.45 31.93 19.70
C ARG A 38 0.55 32.86 19.04
N GLY A 39 0.74 32.77 17.72
CA GLY A 39 1.72 33.58 16.98
C GLY A 39 3.17 33.32 17.37
N MET A 40 3.46 32.15 17.96
CA MET A 40 4.79 31.76 18.42
C MET A 40 5.52 30.94 17.34
N LYS A 41 6.83 31.15 17.21
CA LYS A 41 7.69 30.21 16.47
C LYS A 41 8.05 29.04 17.39
N VAL A 42 7.99 27.80 16.89
CA VAL A 42 8.46 26.62 17.62
C VAL A 42 9.56 25.91 16.85
N ARG A 43 10.61 25.46 17.53
CA ARG A 43 11.66 24.61 16.95
C ARG A 43 11.52 23.21 17.52
N LEU A 44 11.26 22.25 16.65
CA LEU A 44 11.01 20.84 17.01
C LEU A 44 11.98 19.88 16.32
N ALA A 45 13.09 20.39 15.76
CA ALA A 45 14.07 19.57 15.06
C ALA A 45 14.61 18.46 15.98
N GLY A 46 14.86 17.28 15.39
CA GLY A 46 15.46 16.14 16.11
C GLY A 46 14.51 15.32 17.01
N ASN A 47 13.28 15.77 17.27
CA ASN A 47 12.34 15.01 18.12
C ASN A 47 11.82 13.72 17.48
N ARG A 48 11.69 13.70 16.15
CA ARG A 48 11.08 12.60 15.37
C ARG A 48 12.08 11.56 14.87
N VAL A 49 13.36 11.70 15.20
CA VAL A 49 14.43 10.87 14.60
C VAL A 49 14.16 9.38 14.79
N LEU A 50 13.82 8.96 16.01
CA LEU A 50 13.57 7.56 16.30
C LEU A 50 12.34 7.04 15.53
N ASP A 51 11.24 7.79 15.53
CA ASP A 51 10.02 7.42 14.82
C ASP A 51 10.29 7.18 13.32
N GLU A 52 11.02 8.11 12.70
CA GLU A 52 11.33 8.08 11.27
C GLU A 52 12.34 6.99 10.93
N VAL A 53 13.30 6.69 11.82
CA VAL A 53 14.20 5.53 11.68
C VAL A 53 13.43 4.21 11.71
N PHE A 54 12.53 4.02 12.69
CA PHE A 54 11.70 2.81 12.75
C PHE A 54 10.84 2.65 11.49
N ASN A 55 10.22 3.74 11.03
CA ASN A 55 9.41 3.75 9.82
C ASN A 55 10.22 3.42 8.56
N SER A 56 11.41 4.02 8.42
CA SER A 56 12.30 3.78 7.28
C SER A 56 12.83 2.35 7.28
N VAL A 57 13.28 1.83 8.42
CA VAL A 57 13.79 0.45 8.55
C VAL A 57 12.70 -0.58 8.27
N SER A 58 11.46 -0.38 8.76
CA SER A 58 10.38 -1.35 8.56
C SER A 58 10.02 -1.51 7.07
N HIS A 59 9.95 -0.42 6.32
CA HIS A 59 9.68 -0.46 4.88
C HIS A 59 10.93 -0.73 4.03
N GLY A 60 12.12 -0.39 4.50
CA GLY A 60 13.37 -0.85 3.90
C GLY A 60 13.52 -2.37 3.96
N PHE A 61 13.09 -3.01 5.06
CA PHE A 61 12.98 -4.47 5.12
C PHE A 61 11.94 -5.00 4.12
N GLY A 62 10.80 -4.31 3.99
CA GLY A 62 9.79 -4.61 2.97
C GLY A 62 10.34 -4.54 1.54
N GLU A 63 11.16 -3.54 1.22
CA GLU A 63 11.83 -3.39 -0.08
C GLU A 63 12.75 -4.57 -0.37
N LEU A 64 13.59 -4.98 0.59
CA LEU A 64 14.47 -6.15 0.41
C LEU A 64 13.66 -7.42 0.11
N LEU A 65 12.54 -7.61 0.81
CA LEU A 65 11.62 -8.72 0.55
C LEU A 65 10.95 -8.60 -0.82
N ALA A 66 10.56 -7.38 -1.23
CA ALA A 66 9.95 -7.13 -2.53
C ALA A 66 10.92 -7.42 -3.69
N ILE A 67 12.18 -7.01 -3.59
CA ILE A 67 13.23 -7.32 -4.57
C ILE A 67 13.44 -8.83 -4.64
N ALA A 68 13.67 -9.48 -3.50
CA ALA A 68 13.88 -10.94 -3.43
C ALA A 68 12.68 -11.71 -3.99
N GLY A 69 11.47 -11.27 -3.65
CA GLY A 69 10.22 -11.83 -4.16
C GLY A 69 10.05 -11.61 -5.66
N SER A 70 10.42 -10.44 -6.18
CA SER A 70 10.37 -10.15 -7.61
C SER A 70 11.28 -11.07 -8.41
N VAL A 71 12.53 -11.24 -7.95
CA VAL A 71 13.49 -12.19 -8.56
C VAL A 71 12.99 -13.62 -8.48
N PHE A 72 12.40 -14.01 -7.35
CA PHE A 72 11.85 -15.34 -7.18
C PHE A 72 10.65 -15.59 -8.12
N LEU A 73 9.69 -14.67 -8.20
CA LEU A 73 8.56 -14.78 -9.12
C LEU A 73 9.01 -14.82 -10.58
N ALA A 74 9.99 -13.99 -10.97
CA ALA A 74 10.53 -13.99 -12.32
C ALA A 74 11.06 -15.36 -12.74
N LYS A 75 11.77 -16.07 -11.84
CA LYS A 75 12.26 -17.45 -12.09
C LYS A 75 11.14 -18.48 -12.25
N GLN A 76 9.93 -18.19 -11.77
CA GLN A 76 8.78 -19.09 -11.82
C GLN A 76 7.88 -18.83 -13.03
N LEU A 77 8.13 -17.78 -13.82
CA LEU A 77 7.30 -17.43 -14.97
C LEU A 77 7.46 -18.40 -16.15
N GLY A 78 8.66 -18.96 -16.36
CA GLY A 78 8.92 -19.89 -17.47
C GLY A 78 8.48 -19.33 -18.83
N GLU A 79 7.91 -20.18 -19.68
CA GLU A 79 7.38 -19.83 -21.01
C GLU A 79 5.92 -19.33 -20.97
N ARG A 80 5.57 -18.49 -20.00
CA ARG A 80 4.22 -17.93 -19.93
C ARG A 80 3.95 -16.91 -21.04
N PRO A 81 2.68 -16.74 -21.47
CA PRO A 81 2.31 -15.69 -22.41
C PRO A 81 2.74 -14.31 -21.93
N VAL A 82 3.17 -13.46 -22.88
CA VAL A 82 3.72 -12.12 -22.60
C VAL A 82 2.80 -11.28 -21.71
N TYR A 83 1.48 -11.32 -21.94
CA TYR A 83 0.53 -10.54 -21.12
C TYR A 83 0.56 -10.94 -19.64
N GLN A 84 0.71 -12.24 -19.33
CA GLN A 84 0.81 -12.71 -17.94
C GLN A 84 2.11 -12.24 -17.30
N VAL A 85 3.22 -12.29 -18.05
CA VAL A 85 4.52 -11.77 -17.61
C VAL A 85 4.41 -10.28 -17.28
N CYS A 86 3.83 -9.47 -18.18
CA CYS A 86 3.64 -8.04 -17.96
C CYS A 86 2.82 -7.74 -16.69
N VAL A 87 1.74 -8.47 -16.47
CA VAL A 87 0.89 -8.29 -15.27
C VAL A 87 1.64 -8.63 -13.99
N ILE A 88 2.43 -9.72 -13.98
CA ILE A 88 3.23 -10.09 -12.80
C ILE A 88 4.38 -9.09 -12.56
N VAL A 89 5.03 -8.61 -13.61
CA VAL A 89 6.04 -7.55 -13.51
C VAL A 89 5.43 -6.27 -12.94
N MET A 90 4.24 -5.88 -13.39
CA MET A 90 3.53 -4.71 -12.86
C MET A 90 3.18 -4.87 -11.37
N TYR A 91 2.75 -6.05 -10.94
CA TYR A 91 2.54 -6.35 -9.52
C TYR A 91 3.84 -6.22 -8.70
N CYS A 92 4.95 -6.78 -9.21
CA CYS A 92 6.26 -6.66 -8.57
C CYS A 92 6.72 -5.20 -8.50
N ALA A 93 6.60 -4.45 -9.60
CA ALA A 93 6.95 -3.03 -9.65
C ALA A 93 6.14 -2.23 -8.62
N ALA A 94 4.85 -2.51 -8.47
CA ALA A 94 3.99 -1.84 -7.49
C ALA A 94 4.47 -2.05 -6.04
N LEU A 95 4.92 -3.26 -5.69
CA LEU A 95 5.52 -3.53 -4.38
C LEU A 95 6.80 -2.71 -4.16
N ASN A 96 7.75 -2.77 -5.10
CA ASN A 96 9.03 -2.05 -4.97
C ASN A 96 8.82 -0.52 -4.95
N ILE A 97 7.89 0.01 -5.77
CA ILE A 97 7.56 1.44 -5.77
C ILE A 97 7.05 1.87 -4.39
N LEU A 98 6.09 1.16 -3.81
CA LEU A 98 5.58 1.49 -2.48
C LEU A 98 6.70 1.49 -1.43
N TYR A 99 7.43 0.38 -1.31
CA TYR A 99 8.39 0.22 -0.23
C TYR A 99 9.59 1.16 -0.39
N THR A 100 10.09 1.33 -1.61
CA THR A 100 11.14 2.32 -1.91
C THR A 100 10.68 3.74 -1.58
N CYS A 101 9.51 4.17 -2.09
CA CYS A 101 9.04 5.54 -1.86
C CYS A 101 8.83 5.82 -0.37
N SER A 102 8.27 4.86 0.36
CA SER A 102 8.02 5.00 1.79
C SER A 102 9.30 4.98 2.63
N MET A 103 10.21 4.05 2.34
CA MET A 103 11.54 4.01 2.98
C MET A 103 12.28 5.34 2.80
N LEU A 104 12.30 5.87 1.57
CA LEU A 104 12.99 7.12 1.24
C LEU A 104 12.30 8.33 1.88
N PHE A 105 10.98 8.38 1.91
CA PHE A 105 10.25 9.47 2.58
C PHE A 105 10.65 9.59 4.05
N HIS A 106 10.65 8.47 4.77
CA HIS A 106 11.04 8.44 6.17
C HIS A 106 12.55 8.63 6.36
N ALA A 107 13.41 8.13 5.47
CA ALA A 107 14.86 8.38 5.53
C ALA A 107 15.20 9.86 5.34
N PHE A 108 14.45 10.54 4.45
CA PHE A 108 14.70 11.92 4.05
C PHE A 108 13.90 12.95 4.85
N PHE A 109 13.27 12.55 5.96
CA PHE A 109 12.44 13.42 6.80
C PHE A 109 13.14 14.69 7.31
N ALA A 110 14.48 14.64 7.45
CA ALA A 110 15.31 15.74 7.95
C ALA A 110 15.90 16.62 6.83
N LEU A 111 15.66 16.29 5.56
CA LEU A 111 16.10 17.09 4.42
C LEU A 111 15.21 18.33 4.23
N GLY A 112 15.51 19.13 3.21
CA GLY A 112 14.77 20.36 2.90
C GLY A 112 13.28 20.12 2.66
N ARG A 113 12.45 21.16 2.89
CA ARG A 113 10.98 21.11 2.76
C ARG A 113 10.52 20.55 1.41
N THR A 114 11.19 20.94 0.33
CA THR A 114 10.89 20.47 -1.03
C THR A 114 11.08 18.96 -1.15
N THR A 115 12.18 18.42 -0.65
CA THR A 115 12.48 16.99 -0.66
C THR A 115 11.42 16.21 0.12
N VAL A 116 11.14 16.62 1.37
CA VAL A 116 10.12 15.98 2.21
C VAL A 116 8.75 16.00 1.53
N TYR A 117 8.40 17.10 0.86
CA TYR A 117 7.14 17.20 0.13
C TYR A 117 7.08 16.22 -1.06
N ILE A 118 8.12 16.19 -1.91
CA ILE A 118 8.15 15.30 -3.09
C ILE A 118 8.05 13.84 -2.66
N PHE A 119 8.90 13.41 -1.72
CA PHE A 119 8.87 12.03 -1.24
C PHE A 119 7.58 11.69 -0.49
N GLY A 120 6.97 12.66 0.20
CA GLY A 120 5.64 12.47 0.79
C GLY A 120 4.57 12.21 -0.27
N VAL A 121 4.56 12.98 -1.37
CA VAL A 121 3.64 12.72 -2.50
C VAL A 121 3.86 11.33 -3.08
N LEU A 122 5.12 10.90 -3.25
CA LEU A 122 5.46 9.58 -3.76
C LEU A 122 5.02 8.46 -2.82
N ASP A 123 5.21 8.61 -1.52
CA ASP A 123 4.78 7.65 -0.49
C ASP A 123 3.24 7.48 -0.48
N TYR A 124 2.49 8.59 -0.45
CA TYR A 124 1.02 8.52 -0.55
C TYR A 124 0.56 7.91 -1.89
N SER A 125 1.30 8.17 -2.97
CA SER A 125 1.00 7.65 -4.31
C SER A 125 1.29 6.14 -4.41
N GLY A 126 2.33 5.66 -3.72
CA GLY A 126 2.72 4.25 -3.66
C GLY A 126 1.58 3.34 -3.19
N ILE A 127 0.74 3.80 -2.25
CA ILE A 127 -0.42 3.05 -1.77
C ILE A 127 -1.44 2.84 -2.89
N PHE A 128 -1.75 3.87 -3.69
CA PHE A 128 -2.67 3.74 -4.82
C PHE A 128 -2.14 2.75 -5.86
N VAL A 129 -0.83 2.85 -6.17
CA VAL A 129 -0.15 1.96 -7.12
C VAL A 129 -0.15 0.52 -6.60
N LEU A 130 0.14 0.30 -5.31
CA LEU A 130 0.11 -1.03 -4.70
C LEU A 130 -1.28 -1.66 -4.82
N ILE A 131 -2.33 -0.93 -4.43
CA ILE A 131 -3.69 -1.45 -4.49
C ILE A 131 -4.02 -1.86 -5.93
N ALA A 132 -3.82 -0.98 -6.92
CA ALA A 132 -4.07 -1.31 -8.32
C ALA A 132 -3.19 -2.47 -8.84
N GLY A 133 -1.92 -2.52 -8.43
CA GLY A 133 -0.99 -3.60 -8.72
C GLY A 133 -1.46 -4.95 -8.17
N THR A 134 -2.09 -4.99 -6.99
CA THR A 134 -2.61 -6.22 -6.39
C THR A 134 -3.87 -6.77 -7.09
N TYR A 135 -4.69 -5.90 -7.69
CA TYR A 135 -5.83 -6.31 -8.53
C TYR A 135 -5.40 -6.84 -9.89
N SER A 136 -4.28 -6.36 -10.41
CA SER A 136 -3.82 -6.69 -11.75
C SER A 136 -3.65 -8.19 -12.02
N PRO A 137 -2.97 -9.00 -11.17
CA PRO A 137 -2.89 -10.44 -11.39
C PRO A 137 -4.24 -11.15 -11.20
N ILE A 138 -5.14 -10.61 -10.36
CA ILE A 138 -6.49 -11.16 -10.18
C ILE A 138 -7.31 -10.97 -11.46
N LEU A 139 -7.38 -9.75 -11.99
CA LEU A 139 -8.25 -9.42 -13.12
C LEU A 139 -7.61 -9.73 -14.47
N GLY A 140 -6.30 -9.57 -14.60
CA GLY A 140 -5.55 -9.77 -15.84
C GLY A 140 -5.01 -11.19 -16.05
N VAL A 141 -5.07 -12.07 -15.04
CA VAL A 141 -4.62 -13.47 -15.18
C VAL A 141 -5.64 -14.47 -14.65
N LEU A 142 -6.18 -14.28 -13.44
CA LEU A 142 -7.11 -15.26 -12.86
C LEU A 142 -8.52 -15.19 -13.47
N LEU A 143 -9.01 -13.98 -13.72
CA LEU A 143 -10.36 -13.69 -14.21
C LEU A 143 -10.37 -13.02 -15.60
N TYR A 144 -9.29 -13.20 -16.36
CA TYR A 144 -9.08 -12.49 -17.64
C TYR A 144 -10.16 -12.74 -18.70
N ASP A 145 -10.83 -13.89 -18.61
CA ASP A 145 -11.89 -14.37 -19.49
C ASP A 145 -13.29 -13.88 -19.07
N GLU A 146 -13.43 -13.27 -17.90
CA GLU A 146 -14.68 -12.65 -17.49
C GLU A 146 -14.88 -11.32 -18.24
N TRP A 147 -16.03 -11.13 -18.89
CA TRP A 147 -16.32 -9.97 -19.74
C TRP A 147 -16.17 -8.61 -19.04
N TRP A 148 -16.35 -8.56 -17.72
CA TRP A 148 -16.26 -7.35 -16.90
C TRP A 148 -14.85 -7.09 -16.33
N ALA A 149 -13.92 -8.06 -16.40
CA ALA A 149 -12.64 -7.98 -15.70
C ALA A 149 -11.76 -6.84 -16.20
N ALA A 150 -11.67 -6.65 -17.51
CA ALA A 150 -10.91 -5.56 -18.11
C ALA A 150 -11.48 -4.17 -17.72
N GLY A 151 -12.81 -4.03 -17.71
CA GLY A 151 -13.49 -2.80 -17.30
C GLY A 151 -13.25 -2.46 -15.83
N LEU A 152 -13.31 -3.46 -14.94
CA LEU A 152 -13.01 -3.25 -13.53
C LEU A 152 -11.53 -2.92 -13.30
N LEU A 153 -10.61 -3.58 -14.01
CA LEU A 153 -9.18 -3.28 -13.92
C LEU A 153 -8.89 -1.84 -14.34
N ALA A 154 -9.49 -1.38 -15.45
CA ALA A 154 -9.38 0.00 -15.90
C ALA A 154 -9.96 0.99 -14.89
N ALA A 155 -11.10 0.66 -14.26
CA ALA A 155 -11.71 1.49 -13.22
C ALA A 155 -10.79 1.63 -12.00
N ILE A 156 -10.20 0.53 -11.52
CA ILE A 156 -9.26 0.55 -10.38
C ILE A 156 -8.03 1.40 -10.70
N TRP A 157 -7.42 1.24 -11.87
CA TRP A 157 -6.27 2.07 -12.26
C TRP A 157 -6.65 3.54 -12.46
N THR A 158 -7.85 3.83 -12.96
CA THR A 158 -8.36 5.20 -13.08
C THR A 158 -8.51 5.86 -11.71
N ILE A 159 -9.09 5.14 -10.74
CA ILE A 159 -9.20 5.66 -9.36
C ILE A 159 -7.80 5.83 -8.75
N ALA A 160 -6.85 4.95 -9.05
CA ALA A 160 -5.45 5.09 -8.61
C ALA A 160 -4.82 6.38 -9.15
N VAL A 161 -4.99 6.68 -10.44
CA VAL A 161 -4.50 7.93 -11.07
C VAL A 161 -5.14 9.16 -10.43
N VAL A 162 -6.46 9.14 -10.21
CA VAL A 162 -7.16 10.22 -9.49
C VAL A 162 -6.60 10.37 -8.07
N GLY A 163 -6.39 9.25 -7.37
CA GLY A 163 -5.78 9.23 -6.04
C GLY A 163 -4.39 9.87 -6.02
N ILE A 164 -3.51 9.50 -6.95
CA ILE A 164 -2.18 10.09 -7.13
C ILE A 164 -2.27 11.58 -7.38
N TRP A 165 -3.20 12.02 -8.25
CA TRP A 165 -3.44 13.43 -8.50
C TRP A 165 -3.86 14.17 -7.21
N THR A 166 -4.75 13.60 -6.39
CA THR A 166 -5.13 14.19 -5.10
C THR A 166 -3.94 14.24 -4.12
N ALA A 167 -3.07 13.23 -4.11
CA ALA A 167 -1.88 13.21 -3.27
C ALA A 167 -0.90 14.32 -3.66
N ALA A 168 -0.74 14.58 -4.95
CA ALA A 168 0.15 15.61 -5.45
C ALA A 168 -0.41 17.04 -5.24
N PHE A 169 -1.67 17.28 -5.62
CA PHE A 169 -2.18 18.64 -5.80
C PHE A 169 -3.18 19.12 -4.75
N TYR A 170 -3.94 18.21 -4.12
CA TYR A 170 -5.00 18.61 -3.19
C TYR A 170 -4.48 18.83 -1.76
N ARG A 171 -4.59 20.07 -1.27
CA ARG A 171 -4.14 20.49 0.08
C ARG A 171 -5.25 21.04 0.97
N GLY A 172 -6.49 20.58 0.78
CA GLY A 172 -7.64 21.02 1.56
C GLY A 172 -7.76 20.34 2.93
N PRO A 173 -8.69 20.80 3.79
CA PRO A 173 -8.92 20.21 5.13
C PRO A 173 -9.34 18.74 5.07
N TYR A 174 -9.93 18.30 3.95
CA TYR A 174 -10.38 16.93 3.73
C TYR A 174 -9.34 16.02 3.07
N GLN A 175 -8.08 16.45 2.94
CA GLN A 175 -7.06 15.67 2.21
C GLN A 175 -6.83 14.26 2.79
N ILE A 176 -6.80 14.13 4.12
CA ILE A 176 -6.60 12.84 4.81
C ILE A 176 -7.84 11.94 4.65
N PRO A 177 -9.06 12.38 5.02
CA PRO A 177 -10.23 11.52 4.90
C PRO A 177 -10.54 11.16 3.44
N LEU A 178 -10.28 12.06 2.48
CA LEU A 178 -10.48 11.76 1.06
C LEU A 178 -9.56 10.63 0.59
N ARG A 179 -8.24 10.74 0.83
CA ARG A 179 -7.29 9.69 0.45
C ARG A 179 -7.60 8.36 1.12
N LEU A 180 -7.91 8.38 2.41
CA LEU A 180 -8.24 7.17 3.15
C LEU A 180 -9.51 6.50 2.60
N SER A 181 -10.56 7.28 2.30
CA SER A 181 -11.77 6.77 1.68
C SER A 181 -11.51 6.14 0.31
N LEU A 182 -10.63 6.74 -0.51
CA LEU A 182 -10.24 6.16 -1.79
C LEU A 182 -9.45 4.85 -1.62
N TYR A 183 -8.50 4.78 -0.67
CA TYR A 183 -7.76 3.55 -0.40
C TYR A 183 -8.69 2.42 0.05
N ILE A 184 -9.60 2.70 0.98
CA ILE A 184 -10.53 1.71 1.52
C ILE A 184 -11.52 1.26 0.44
N SER A 185 -12.10 2.20 -0.32
CA SER A 185 -13.07 1.86 -1.37
C SER A 185 -12.43 1.00 -2.47
N MET A 186 -11.22 1.36 -2.91
CA MET A 186 -10.46 0.53 -3.84
C MET A 186 -10.13 -0.84 -3.26
N GLY A 187 -9.65 -0.91 -2.02
CA GLY A 187 -9.29 -2.17 -1.37
C GLY A 187 -10.47 -3.11 -1.18
N TRP A 188 -11.66 -2.57 -0.89
CA TRP A 188 -12.87 -3.36 -0.62
C TRP A 188 -13.65 -3.77 -1.88
N ALA A 189 -13.31 -3.23 -3.06
CA ALA A 189 -13.92 -3.66 -4.33
C ALA A 189 -13.77 -5.18 -4.59
N VAL A 190 -12.77 -5.82 -3.97
CA VAL A 190 -12.52 -7.26 -4.02
C VAL A 190 -13.68 -8.10 -3.47
N ILE A 191 -14.57 -7.54 -2.64
CA ILE A 191 -15.75 -8.26 -2.15
C ILE A 191 -16.63 -8.72 -3.31
N GLY A 192 -16.79 -7.89 -4.35
CA GLY A 192 -17.51 -8.28 -5.56
C GLY A 192 -16.84 -9.43 -6.33
N LEU A 193 -15.56 -9.70 -6.04
CA LEU A 193 -14.76 -10.75 -6.66
C LEU A 193 -14.68 -12.03 -5.83
N ILE A 194 -15.19 -12.05 -4.59
CA ILE A 194 -15.04 -13.22 -3.70
C ILE A 194 -15.68 -14.46 -4.30
N CYS A 195 -16.91 -14.36 -4.83
CA CYS A 195 -17.61 -15.50 -5.44
C CYS A 195 -16.87 -16.10 -6.65
N PRO A 196 -16.47 -15.33 -7.69
CA PRO A 196 -15.70 -15.89 -8.80
C PRO A 196 -14.33 -16.42 -8.36
N ILE A 197 -13.63 -15.75 -7.44
CA ILE A 197 -12.33 -16.22 -6.91
C ILE A 197 -12.49 -17.54 -6.15
N LEU A 198 -13.51 -17.66 -5.30
CA LEU A 198 -13.81 -18.88 -4.55
C LEU A 198 -14.13 -20.05 -5.47
N ARG A 199 -14.86 -19.81 -6.57
CA ARG A 199 -15.13 -20.84 -7.58
C ARG A 199 -13.86 -21.30 -8.30
N ARG A 200 -12.93 -20.39 -8.60
CA ARG A 200 -11.70 -20.72 -9.35
C ARG A 200 -10.57 -21.29 -8.50
N LEU A 201 -10.46 -20.89 -7.23
CA LEU A 201 -9.32 -21.22 -6.36
C LEU A 201 -9.68 -22.03 -5.11
N GLY A 202 -10.97 -22.13 -4.79
CA GLY A 202 -11.44 -22.74 -3.55
C GLY A 202 -11.08 -21.94 -2.30
N ARG A 203 -11.45 -22.49 -1.14
CA ARG A 203 -11.40 -21.80 0.16
C ARG A 203 -10.02 -21.25 0.53
N TRP A 204 -8.95 -21.99 0.21
CA TRP A 204 -7.60 -21.65 0.66
C TRP A 204 -7.00 -20.49 -0.13
N GLY A 205 -7.25 -20.41 -1.44
CA GLY A 205 -6.83 -19.26 -2.24
C GLY A 205 -7.55 -17.99 -1.80
N THR A 206 -8.87 -18.09 -1.61
CA THR A 206 -9.68 -16.97 -1.12
C THR A 206 -9.27 -16.54 0.29
N ALA A 207 -8.88 -17.46 1.18
CA ALA A 207 -8.45 -17.14 2.53
C ALA A 207 -7.22 -16.24 2.58
N TRP A 208 -6.22 -16.44 1.70
CA TRP A 208 -5.04 -15.56 1.62
C TRP A 208 -5.41 -14.14 1.21
N LEU A 209 -6.34 -14.00 0.26
CA LEU A 209 -6.83 -12.70 -0.19
C LEU A 209 -7.61 -11.98 0.92
N VAL A 210 -8.48 -12.69 1.62
CA VAL A 210 -9.23 -12.15 2.77
C VAL A 210 -8.28 -11.76 3.90
N ALA A 211 -7.32 -12.61 4.24
CA ALA A 211 -6.30 -12.29 5.24
C ALA A 211 -5.52 -11.01 4.88
N GLY A 212 -5.13 -10.86 3.61
CA GLY A 212 -4.50 -9.65 3.11
C GLY A 212 -5.36 -8.39 3.31
N GLY A 213 -6.62 -8.44 2.89
CA GLY A 213 -7.57 -7.33 3.05
C GLY A 213 -7.85 -6.97 4.52
N VAL A 214 -7.95 -7.97 5.40
CA VAL A 214 -8.10 -7.77 6.84
C VAL A 214 -6.85 -7.12 7.44
N LEU A 215 -5.64 -7.56 7.06
CA LEU A 215 -4.40 -6.96 7.53
C LEU A 215 -4.27 -5.50 7.10
N TYR A 216 -4.53 -5.19 5.82
CA TYR A 216 -4.52 -3.80 5.36
C TYR A 216 -5.52 -2.92 6.11
N THR A 217 -6.76 -3.39 6.27
CA THR A 217 -7.81 -2.62 6.96
C THR A 217 -7.52 -2.49 8.47
N GLY A 218 -7.02 -3.56 9.09
CA GLY A 218 -6.66 -3.61 10.51
C GLY A 218 -5.52 -2.68 10.89
N GLY A 219 -4.68 -2.28 9.93
CA GLY A 219 -3.66 -1.26 10.14
C GLY A 219 -4.20 0.16 10.25
N VAL A 220 -5.35 0.48 9.64
CA VAL A 220 -5.88 1.86 9.51
C VAL A 220 -5.99 2.59 10.86
N PRO A 221 -6.45 1.97 11.96
CA PRO A 221 -6.46 2.61 13.27
C PRO A 221 -5.08 3.09 13.75
N PHE A 222 -3.99 2.41 13.37
CA PHE A 222 -2.62 2.80 13.73
C PHE A 222 -2.08 3.93 12.85
N PHE A 223 -2.53 3.99 11.60
CA PHE A 223 -2.26 5.10 10.68
C PHE A 223 -2.91 6.41 11.16
N VAL A 224 -4.20 6.36 11.55
CA VAL A 224 -4.96 7.56 11.98
C VAL A 224 -4.75 7.88 13.45
N GLY A 225 -4.59 6.87 14.30
CA GLY A 225 -4.65 7.00 15.76
C GLY A 225 -3.46 7.70 16.40
N GLY A 226 -2.25 7.64 15.80
CA GLY A 226 -1.07 8.36 16.28
C GLY A 226 -0.69 8.08 17.74
N ARG A 227 -1.03 6.90 18.28
CA ARG A 227 -0.75 6.47 19.67
C ARG A 227 0.32 5.39 19.67
N HIS A 228 1.47 5.66 20.30
CA HIS A 228 2.57 4.71 20.40
C HIS A 228 2.18 3.50 21.26
N MET A 229 2.69 2.31 20.92
CA MET A 229 2.64 1.14 21.80
C MET A 229 4.03 0.90 22.39
N GLY A 230 4.22 1.37 23.62
CA GLY A 230 5.54 1.39 24.25
C GLY A 230 6.53 2.22 23.43
N ILE A 231 7.65 1.59 23.04
CA ILE A 231 8.70 2.23 22.24
C ILE A 231 8.41 2.25 20.73
N VAL A 232 7.42 1.49 20.26
CA VAL A 232 7.14 1.35 18.82
C VAL A 232 6.15 2.45 18.39
N PRO A 233 6.52 3.30 17.41
CA PRO A 233 5.62 4.30 16.86
C PRO A 233 4.40 3.66 16.22
N SER A 234 3.23 4.29 16.33
CA SER A 234 1.99 3.76 15.75
C SER A 234 2.09 3.60 14.24
N HIS A 235 2.81 4.51 13.57
CA HIS A 235 3.00 4.47 12.13
C HIS A 235 3.85 3.27 11.70
N THR A 236 4.82 2.87 12.52
CA THR A 236 5.59 1.65 12.29
C THR A 236 4.70 0.41 12.41
N ILE A 237 3.74 0.41 13.35
CA ILE A 237 2.76 -0.69 13.44
C ILE A 237 1.91 -0.75 12.17
N TRP A 238 1.47 0.40 11.65
CA TRP A 238 0.83 0.49 10.34
C TRP A 238 1.70 -0.15 9.23
N HIS A 239 3.01 0.14 9.20
CA HIS A 239 3.94 -0.49 8.25
C HIS A 239 3.96 -2.02 8.36
N LEU A 240 3.94 -2.57 9.59
CA LEU A 240 3.90 -4.00 9.80
C LEU A 240 2.59 -4.64 9.28
N PHE A 241 1.45 -3.96 9.43
CA PHE A 241 0.18 -4.40 8.85
C PHE A 241 0.21 -4.37 7.32
N VAL A 242 0.77 -3.31 6.72
CA VAL A 242 0.96 -3.21 5.26
C VAL A 242 1.88 -4.32 4.74
N LEU A 243 2.98 -4.61 5.46
CA LEU A 243 3.90 -5.69 5.13
C LEU A 243 3.23 -7.07 5.23
N GLY A 244 2.47 -7.32 6.30
CA GLY A 244 1.70 -8.55 6.46
C GLY A 244 0.65 -8.73 5.36
N GLY A 245 -0.07 -7.65 5.02
CA GLY A 245 -1.02 -7.64 3.91
C GLY A 245 -0.34 -7.96 2.58
N SER A 246 0.76 -7.29 2.27
CA SER A 246 1.55 -7.53 1.05
C SER A 246 2.09 -8.96 1.00
N ALA A 247 2.56 -9.51 2.12
CA ALA A 247 3.03 -10.89 2.19
C ALA A 247 1.90 -11.89 1.90
N ALA A 248 0.69 -11.67 2.45
CA ALA A 248 -0.47 -12.51 2.16
C ALA A 248 -0.85 -12.46 0.67
N HIS A 249 -0.89 -11.25 0.08
CA HIS A 249 -1.12 -11.08 -1.36
C HIS A 249 -0.01 -11.70 -2.22
N TYR A 250 1.25 -11.63 -1.79
CA TYR A 250 2.37 -12.25 -2.49
C TYR A 250 2.25 -13.77 -2.48
N VAL A 251 1.93 -14.37 -1.33
CA VAL A 251 1.66 -15.82 -1.23
C VAL A 251 0.49 -16.22 -2.12
N PHE A 252 -0.56 -15.41 -2.17
CA PHE A 252 -1.70 -15.61 -3.06
C PHE A 252 -1.25 -15.63 -4.53
N VAL A 253 -0.56 -14.59 -5.00
CA VAL A 253 -0.08 -14.47 -6.38
C VAL A 253 0.87 -15.63 -6.73
N TYR A 254 1.83 -15.92 -5.86
CA TYR A 254 2.79 -17.00 -6.08
C TYR A 254 2.09 -18.37 -6.18
N LYS A 255 1.33 -18.77 -5.16
CA LYS A 255 0.78 -20.13 -5.07
C LYS A 255 -0.40 -20.37 -6.02
N TYR A 256 -1.26 -19.37 -6.20
CA TYR A 256 -2.56 -19.56 -6.86
C TYR A 256 -2.64 -18.99 -8.27
N ILE A 257 -1.71 -18.10 -8.65
CA ILE A 257 -1.66 -17.51 -9.99
C ILE A 257 -0.42 -18.02 -10.74
N VAL A 258 0.78 -17.86 -10.18
CA VAL A 258 2.05 -18.19 -10.87
C VAL A 258 2.38 -19.68 -10.84
N ARG A 259 2.14 -20.39 -9.74
CA ARG A 259 2.44 -21.83 -9.65
C ARG A 259 1.36 -22.70 -10.31
N ARG A 260 0.14 -22.18 -10.48
CA ARG A 260 -0.94 -22.93 -11.11
C ARG A 260 -0.63 -23.09 -12.61
N LYS A 261 -0.39 -24.33 -13.05
CA LYS A 261 -0.48 -24.67 -14.47
C LYS A 261 -1.94 -24.48 -14.87
N VAL A 262 -2.19 -23.65 -15.88
CA VAL A 262 -3.51 -23.62 -16.52
C VAL A 262 -3.73 -25.03 -17.04
N LEU A 263 -4.63 -25.79 -16.43
CA LEU A 263 -5.00 -27.09 -16.97
C LEU A 263 -5.63 -26.82 -18.34
N PRO A 264 -5.17 -27.46 -19.42
CA PRO A 264 -5.77 -27.31 -20.74
C PRO A 264 -7.12 -28.04 -20.74
N GLN A 265 -8.15 -27.44 -20.18
CA GLN A 265 -9.51 -27.98 -20.28
C GLN A 265 -10.12 -27.79 -21.69
N VAL A 266 -9.38 -27.16 -22.61
CA VAL A 266 -9.86 -26.84 -23.98
C VAL A 266 -9.21 -27.71 -25.06
N SER A 267 -8.03 -28.33 -24.84
CA SER A 267 -7.43 -29.18 -25.88
C SER A 267 -8.04 -30.59 -25.92
N GLU A 268 -8.36 -31.19 -24.76
CA GLU A 268 -8.98 -32.52 -24.73
C GLU A 268 -10.37 -32.56 -25.39
N ALA A 269 -11.16 -31.48 -25.32
CA ALA A 269 -12.47 -31.44 -25.95
C ALA A 269 -12.39 -31.42 -27.50
N LEU A 270 -11.39 -30.76 -28.06
CA LEU A 270 -11.18 -30.69 -29.51
C LEU A 270 -10.56 -31.97 -30.08
N ASP A 271 -9.64 -32.59 -29.33
CA ASP A 271 -9.02 -33.86 -29.73
C ASP A 271 -10.02 -35.02 -29.71
N THR A 272 -11.03 -34.97 -28.81
CA THR A 272 -12.06 -36.02 -28.72
C THR A 272 -13.07 -35.91 -29.86
N GLU A 273 -13.49 -34.70 -30.26
CA GLU A 273 -14.43 -34.51 -31.38
C GLU A 273 -13.82 -34.82 -32.76
N MET A 274 -12.52 -34.62 -32.95
CA MET A 274 -11.83 -34.93 -34.21
C MET A 274 -11.46 -36.42 -34.38
N SER A 275 -11.65 -37.25 -33.36
CA SER A 275 -11.29 -38.68 -33.36
C SER A 275 -12.44 -39.63 -33.67
N VAL A 276 -13.65 -39.12 -33.91
CA VAL A 276 -14.80 -39.95 -34.32
C VAL A 276 -14.56 -40.45 -35.75
N PRO A 277 -14.34 -41.76 -35.97
CA PRO A 277 -14.20 -42.30 -37.31
C PRO A 277 -15.55 -42.19 -38.02
N LEU A 278 -15.58 -41.55 -39.19
CA LEU A 278 -16.71 -41.62 -40.11
C LEU A 278 -16.95 -43.10 -40.44
N GLN A 279 -18.02 -43.68 -39.91
CA GLN A 279 -18.49 -45.00 -40.34
C GLN A 279 -18.92 -44.90 -41.80
N PRO A 280 -18.36 -45.73 -42.71
CA PRO A 280 -18.83 -45.74 -44.09
C PRO A 280 -20.25 -46.34 -44.17
N LEU A 281 -21.13 -45.62 -44.87
CA LEU A 281 -22.47 -46.04 -45.30
C LEU A 281 -22.40 -47.17 -46.34
#